data_AF-A0A6A2XFJ9-F1
#
_entry.id   AF-A0A6A2XFJ9-F1
#
_cell.length_a   1.000
_cell.length_b   1.000
_cell.length_c   1.000
_cell.angle_alpha   90.00
_cell.angle_beta   90.00
_cell.angle_gamma   90.00
#
_symmetry.space_group_name_H-M   'P 1'
#
loop_
_entity.id
_entity.type
_entity.pdbx_description
1 polymer ?
#
loop_
_entity_poly.entity_id
_entity_poly.type
_entity_poly.pdbx_seq_one_letter_code
_entity_poly.pdbx_strand_id
1 'polypeptide(L)'
;MEAWSGERARQANQQKPNTALSSSAASNMKPMDKGKVIAQYNADAGLMAEFEQSGDSGKSFNYSKSVICPPQSVLDEKMTAYPSRIQRGGLVQPFGCMISIEEPSFGIIGFSENCFELLGLRLDSKDESKGLKGLIGIDAKSLFTPASGASLAKAAASREISLLNPISVYSRSNQKPFYAILHRIDVGIVINFEPARLGDHALSLAGAVHSQKLAVRAIARLQSLPGGDIGVLCDTVVEDVQKLTGCDRVMVYKFHDDDHGEAVSEIRRSNLEPYWGLLYPATDIPQASRFLFKQNRVRMICDFHASPVKVIQSDELKQHLCLANSTLRSPHGCHIQYMANMRSIASLVMAVVINGNDSTKLWGLAIGMQLYMELQLASQLTVKKILRTQTLLCDMLLRDALFGIVTQSPNIMDLVKCDGAALYYGGKCWLLGVTPTESQPMYTIENLMYVSTLRLCTNDVTTARIDSLMGHRTLVQYSSRRTSP
;
A
#
# COMPACT_ATOMS: atom_id res chain seq x y z
N MET A 1 13.86 67.67 31.21
CA MET A 1 13.03 67.38 32.40
C MET A 1 11.60 67.37 31.91
N GLU A 2 11.15 66.22 31.44
CA GLU A 2 10.61 65.10 32.23
C GLU A 2 9.13 65.29 32.57
N ALA A 3 8.42 64.19 32.28
CA ALA A 3 7.23 63.67 32.95
C ALA A 3 5.83 64.12 32.49
N TRP A 4 5.09 63.07 32.06
CA TRP A 4 3.63 62.88 32.07
C TRP A 4 2.82 63.61 30.97
N SER A 5 1.79 63.05 30.32
CA SER A 5 1.12 61.74 30.30
C SER A 5 0.02 61.86 29.24
N GLY A 6 -0.28 60.83 28.42
CA GLY A 6 -1.48 60.88 27.56
C GLY A 6 -1.53 59.92 26.37
N GLU A 7 -2.17 58.77 26.57
CA GLU A 7 -3.03 58.01 25.66
C GLU A 7 -2.65 57.59 24.21
N ARG A 8 -2.78 56.26 24.03
CA ARG A 8 -3.35 55.52 22.88
C ARG A 8 -2.64 55.59 21.52
N ALA A 9 -1.86 54.55 21.24
CA ALA A 9 -1.66 54.06 19.88
C ALA A 9 -2.32 52.68 19.72
N ARG A 10 -3.28 52.61 18.79
CA ARG A 10 -3.89 51.40 18.26
C ARG A 10 -2.80 50.55 17.58
N GLN A 11 -2.64 49.29 17.98
CA GLN A 11 -1.87 48.32 17.19
C GLN A 11 -2.83 47.41 16.41
N ALA A 12 -2.63 47.45 15.10
CA ALA A 12 -3.32 46.66 14.10
C ALA A 12 -3.02 45.16 14.30
N ASN A 13 -4.08 44.37 14.20
CA ASN A 13 -4.10 42.94 14.31
C ASN A 13 -3.39 42.30 13.09
N GLN A 14 -2.18 41.75 13.28
CA GLN A 14 -1.55 40.85 12.31
C GLN A 14 -1.89 39.41 12.67
N GLN A 15 -2.84 38.81 11.94
CA GLN A 15 -3.14 37.38 11.99
C GLN A 15 -1.96 36.57 11.42
N LYS A 16 -1.35 35.73 12.27
CA LYS A 16 -0.46 34.65 11.85
C LYS A 16 -1.28 33.49 11.22
N PRO A 17 -0.75 32.78 10.21
CA PRO A 17 -1.46 31.67 9.60
C PRO A 17 -1.44 30.44 10.51
N ASN A 18 -2.62 30.02 11.00
CA ASN A 18 -2.83 28.75 11.68
C ASN A 18 -2.72 27.59 10.68
N THR A 19 -1.58 26.93 10.62
CA THR A 19 -1.47 25.56 10.10
C THR A 19 -1.63 24.55 11.23
N ALA A 20 -2.83 24.49 11.79
CA ALA A 20 -3.27 23.33 12.57
C ALA A 20 -3.91 22.33 11.59
N LEU A 21 -3.71 21.03 11.82
CA LEU A 21 -4.38 19.95 11.10
C LEU A 21 -5.86 20.30 10.86
N SER A 22 -6.35 20.17 9.63
CA SER A 22 -7.77 20.28 9.33
C SER A 22 -8.52 19.20 10.11
N SER A 23 -9.07 19.57 11.27
CA SER A 23 -9.66 18.68 12.25
C SER A 23 -11.17 18.56 12.04
N SER A 24 -11.60 17.74 11.09
CA SER A 24 -12.99 17.25 11.08
C SER A 24 -13.18 16.07 12.04
N ALA A 25 -12.12 15.33 12.38
CA ALA A 25 -12.19 14.17 13.29
C ALA A 25 -11.97 14.52 14.77
N ALA A 26 -11.16 15.54 15.08
CA ALA A 26 -10.83 15.89 16.47
C ALA A 26 -11.88 16.80 17.15
N SER A 27 -12.81 17.39 16.40
CA SER A 27 -13.86 18.25 16.97
C SER A 27 -14.87 17.48 17.84
N ASN A 28 -15.07 16.18 17.57
CA ASN A 28 -16.10 15.36 18.22
C ASN A 28 -15.60 14.42 19.34
N MET A 29 -14.32 14.47 19.71
CA MET A 29 -13.75 13.57 20.73
C MET A 29 -13.93 14.08 22.17
N LYS A 30 -14.18 13.17 23.12
CA LYS A 30 -14.26 13.50 24.56
C LYS A 30 -12.93 14.08 25.07
N PRO A 31 -12.93 14.97 26.08
CA PRO A 31 -11.72 15.63 26.58
C PRO A 31 -10.62 14.68 27.06
N MET A 32 -10.98 13.56 27.72
CA MET A 32 -10.00 12.54 28.15
C MET A 32 -9.29 11.86 26.97
N ASP A 33 -10.01 11.58 25.88
CA ASP A 33 -9.41 10.94 24.71
C ASP A 33 -8.46 11.89 23.97
N LYS A 34 -8.78 13.19 23.96
CA LYS A 34 -7.86 14.22 23.43
C LYS A 34 -6.55 14.26 24.21
N GLY A 35 -6.60 14.18 25.54
CA GLY A 35 -5.40 14.16 26.39
C GLY A 35 -4.50 12.95 26.11
N LYS A 36 -5.08 11.76 25.95
CA LYS A 36 -4.33 10.52 25.62
C LYS A 36 -3.67 10.57 24.25
N VAL A 37 -4.40 11.06 23.24
CA VAL A 37 -3.86 11.21 21.87
C VAL A 37 -2.67 12.17 21.87
N ILE A 38 -2.77 13.32 22.55
CA ILE A 38 -1.66 14.28 22.64
C ILE A 38 -0.47 13.70 23.41
N ALA A 39 -0.70 12.93 24.48
CA ALA A 39 0.36 12.30 25.24
C ALA A 39 1.15 11.27 24.41
N GLN A 40 0.45 10.39 23.68
CA GLN A 40 1.10 9.45 22.75
C GLN A 40 1.85 10.20 21.66
N TYR A 41 1.28 11.32 21.18
CA TYR A 41 1.93 12.14 20.17
C TYR A 41 3.26 12.71 20.64
N ASN A 42 3.30 13.22 21.87
CA ASN A 42 4.52 13.68 22.50
C ASN A 42 5.55 12.56 22.65
N ALA A 43 5.14 11.37 23.12
CA ALA A 43 6.03 10.24 23.27
C ALA A 43 6.66 9.83 21.92
N ASP A 44 5.85 9.68 20.87
CA ASP A 44 6.30 9.29 19.53
C ASP A 44 7.28 10.32 18.94
N ALA A 45 6.94 11.62 19.04
CA ALA A 45 7.79 12.70 18.53
C ALA A 45 9.10 12.81 19.32
N GLY A 46 9.06 12.62 20.64
CA GLY A 46 10.21 12.62 21.53
C GLY A 46 11.19 11.50 21.20
N LEU A 47 10.70 10.26 21.09
CA LEU A 47 11.49 9.08 20.74
C LEU A 47 12.18 9.23 19.37
N MET A 48 11.44 9.74 18.38
CA MET A 48 12.02 10.00 17.05
C MET A 48 13.14 11.04 17.11
N ALA A 49 12.91 12.15 17.81
CA ALA A 49 13.91 13.20 17.91
C ALA A 49 15.16 12.75 18.68
N GLU A 50 15.01 11.95 19.73
CA GLU A 50 16.14 11.37 20.46
C GLU A 50 16.94 10.40 19.58
N PHE A 51 16.26 9.56 18.80
CA PHE A 51 16.92 8.66 17.85
C PHE A 51 17.76 9.42 16.83
N GLU A 52 17.21 10.45 16.20
CA GLU A 52 17.95 11.25 15.22
C GLU A 52 19.16 11.96 15.85
N GLN A 53 18.97 12.58 17.02
CA GLN A 53 20.06 13.24 17.76
C GLN A 53 21.16 12.24 18.15
N SER A 54 20.81 10.99 18.42
CA SER A 54 21.79 9.93 18.70
C SER A 54 22.66 9.63 17.48
N GLY A 55 22.06 9.63 16.28
CA GLY A 55 22.76 9.47 15.01
C GLY A 55 23.73 10.62 14.74
N ASP A 56 23.29 11.86 14.97
CA ASP A 56 24.10 13.06 14.76
C ASP A 56 25.26 13.19 15.77
N SER A 57 25.02 12.80 17.02
CA SER A 57 26.01 12.90 18.11
C SER A 57 26.94 11.69 18.25
N GLY A 58 26.68 10.61 17.50
CA GLY A 58 27.40 9.33 17.61
C GLY A 58 27.12 8.56 18.91
N LYS A 59 26.12 8.97 19.70
CA LYS A 59 25.70 8.27 20.93
C LYS A 59 24.77 7.11 20.58
N SER A 60 24.82 6.03 21.35
CA SER A 60 23.91 4.89 21.16
C SER A 60 22.49 5.25 21.64
N PHE A 61 21.48 5.08 20.78
CA PHE A 61 20.08 5.13 21.18
C PHE A 61 19.69 3.93 22.05
N ASN A 62 19.12 4.17 23.23
CA ASN A 62 18.64 3.11 24.12
C ASN A 62 17.12 3.16 24.28
N TYR A 63 16.44 2.42 23.41
CA TYR A 63 14.98 2.39 23.36
C TYR A 63 14.33 2.00 24.71
N SER A 64 14.88 1.00 25.40
CA SER A 64 14.32 0.53 26.68
C SER A 64 14.29 1.62 27.74
N LYS A 65 15.29 2.50 27.78
CA LYS A 65 15.31 3.64 28.70
C LYS A 65 14.33 4.73 28.28
N SER A 66 14.23 5.03 26.99
CA SER A 66 13.39 6.11 26.47
C SER A 66 11.89 5.80 26.55
N VAL A 67 11.48 4.53 26.55
CA VAL A 67 10.08 4.12 26.76
C VAL A 67 9.67 4.16 28.23
N ILE A 68 10.59 3.85 29.16
CA ILE A 68 10.32 3.87 30.62
C ILE A 68 10.27 5.31 31.15
N CYS A 69 11.08 6.21 30.60
CA CYS A 69 11.13 7.62 30.97
C CYS A 69 10.99 8.51 29.73
N PRO A 70 9.79 8.60 29.13
CA PRO A 70 9.59 9.43 27.94
C PRO A 70 9.83 10.91 28.28
N PRO A 71 10.36 11.71 27.34
CA PRO A 71 10.59 13.14 27.56
C PRO A 71 9.29 13.84 27.96
N GLN A 72 9.27 14.50 29.12
CA GLN A 72 8.06 15.12 29.69
C GLN A 72 7.56 16.34 28.89
N SER A 73 8.42 16.98 28.09
CA SER A 73 8.02 18.07 27.19
C SER A 73 8.84 18.04 25.92
N VAL A 74 8.17 17.83 24.79
CA VAL A 74 8.76 17.93 23.46
C VAL A 74 8.43 19.32 22.91
N LEU A 75 9.42 20.04 22.39
CA LEU A 75 9.20 21.37 21.80
C LEU A 75 8.16 21.28 20.67
N ASP A 76 7.25 22.25 20.55
CA ASP A 76 6.15 22.25 19.55
C ASP A 76 6.64 22.01 18.10
N GLU A 77 7.85 22.45 17.79
CA GLU A 77 8.52 22.23 16.51
C GLU A 77 8.73 20.74 16.20
N LYS A 78 9.17 19.96 17.19
CA LYS A 78 9.39 18.51 17.06
C LYS A 78 8.07 17.76 16.86
N MET A 79 6.99 18.22 17.51
CA MET A 79 5.66 17.67 17.30
C MET A 79 5.18 17.91 15.87
N THR A 80 5.39 19.10 15.32
CA THR A 80 4.94 19.43 13.96
C THR A 80 5.79 18.72 12.89
N ALA A 81 7.09 18.51 13.17
CA ALA A 81 8.00 17.82 12.26
C ALA A 81 7.73 16.31 12.17
N TYR A 82 7.27 15.67 13.24
CA TYR A 82 7.13 14.21 13.36
C TYR A 82 6.35 13.53 12.20
N PRO A 83 5.12 13.96 11.83
CA PRO A 83 4.39 13.33 10.73
C PRO A 83 5.06 13.61 9.38
N SER A 84 5.58 14.84 9.22
CA SER A 84 6.27 15.25 8.01
C SER A 84 7.49 14.38 7.75
N ARG A 85 8.29 14.05 8.77
CA ARG A 85 9.46 13.17 8.65
C ARG A 85 9.11 11.76 8.16
N ILE A 86 7.99 11.20 8.61
CA ILE A 86 7.54 9.88 8.18
C ILE A 86 7.02 9.90 6.73
N GLN A 87 6.33 10.98 6.34
CA GLN A 87 5.67 11.10 5.04
C GLN A 87 6.60 11.64 3.95
N ARG A 88 7.54 12.52 4.29
CA ARG A 88 8.38 13.32 3.39
C ARG A 88 9.88 13.12 3.66
N GLY A 89 10.27 11.90 4.04
CA GLY A 89 11.66 11.57 4.39
C GLY A 89 12.67 11.67 3.25
N GLY A 90 12.23 11.82 1.99
CA GLY A 90 13.14 12.02 0.85
C GLY A 90 14.02 10.81 0.49
N LEU A 91 13.68 9.62 0.98
CA LEU A 91 14.42 8.38 0.77
C LEU A 91 13.50 7.27 0.26
N VAL A 92 14.00 6.48 -0.69
CA VAL A 92 13.33 5.29 -1.24
C VAL A 92 14.19 4.04 -1.10
N GLN A 93 13.55 2.87 -1.18
CA GLN A 93 14.23 1.58 -1.19
C GLN A 93 14.86 1.30 -2.56
N PRO A 94 16.02 0.63 -2.63
CA PRO A 94 16.80 0.51 -3.87
C PRO A 94 16.28 -0.53 -4.88
N PHE A 95 15.27 -1.34 -4.52
CA PHE A 95 14.76 -2.39 -5.41
C PHE A 95 13.99 -1.86 -6.63
N GLY A 96 13.62 -0.58 -6.63
CA GLY A 96 13.03 0.14 -7.74
C GLY A 96 13.52 1.57 -7.79
N CYS A 97 13.01 2.36 -8.73
CA CYS A 97 13.26 3.80 -8.78
C CYS A 97 11.96 4.60 -8.81
N MET A 98 12.04 5.88 -8.50
CA MET A 98 10.88 6.76 -8.40
C MET A 98 11.10 8.01 -9.24
N ILE A 99 10.07 8.44 -9.96
CA ILE A 99 10.01 9.75 -10.64
C ILE A 99 8.72 10.44 -10.21
N SER A 100 8.82 11.72 -9.86
CA SER A 100 7.69 12.62 -9.62
C SER A 100 7.55 13.59 -10.78
N ILE A 101 6.33 13.77 -11.25
CA ILE A 101 5.99 14.65 -12.37
C ILE A 101 4.96 15.71 -11.98
N GLU A 102 5.02 16.86 -12.64
CA GLU A 102 3.99 17.90 -12.57
C GLU A 102 2.85 17.60 -13.57
N GLU A 103 1.60 17.82 -13.15
CA GLU A 103 0.44 17.82 -14.03
C GLU A 103 0.15 19.27 -14.51
N PRO A 104 -0.12 19.52 -15.81
CA PRO A 104 -0.25 18.58 -16.92
C PRO A 104 1.02 18.41 -17.76
N SER A 105 2.10 19.11 -17.43
CA SER A 105 3.31 19.23 -18.27
C SER A 105 4.06 17.91 -18.45
N PHE A 106 3.90 16.96 -17.53
CA PHE A 106 4.73 15.75 -17.44
C PHE A 106 6.22 16.04 -17.17
N GLY A 107 6.55 17.28 -16.82
CA GLY A 107 7.89 17.67 -16.42
C GLY A 107 8.28 17.01 -15.11
N ILE A 108 9.48 16.44 -15.05
CA ILE A 108 10.01 15.82 -13.83
C ILE A 108 10.29 16.90 -12.79
N ILE A 109 9.69 16.77 -11.61
CA ILE A 109 9.92 17.65 -10.45
C ILE A 109 10.72 16.97 -9.34
N GLY A 110 10.93 15.65 -9.44
CA GLY A 110 11.87 14.93 -8.60
C GLY A 110 12.06 13.48 -9.05
N PHE A 111 13.13 12.85 -8.61
CA PHE A 111 13.48 11.48 -8.98
C PHE A 111 14.49 10.89 -7.99
N SER A 112 14.59 9.56 -7.92
CA SER A 112 15.61 8.90 -7.09
C SER A 112 16.94 8.77 -7.81
N GLU A 113 18.06 8.88 -7.10
CA GLU A 113 19.43 8.83 -7.66
C GLU A 113 19.68 7.59 -8.55
N ASN A 114 19.10 6.45 -8.17
CA ASN A 114 19.24 5.19 -8.90
C ASN A 114 18.42 5.12 -10.22
N CYS A 115 17.68 6.17 -10.59
CA CYS A 115 16.97 6.24 -11.88
C CYS A 115 17.91 6.06 -13.07
N PHE A 116 19.11 6.67 -13.03
CA PHE A 116 20.07 6.59 -14.14
C PHE A 116 20.50 5.13 -14.41
N GLU A 117 20.83 4.39 -13.36
CA GLU A 117 21.24 3.00 -13.46
C GLU A 117 20.08 2.09 -13.92
N LEU A 118 18.94 2.17 -13.24
CA LEU A 118 17.81 1.26 -13.50
C LEU A 118 17.21 1.49 -14.89
N LEU A 119 16.97 2.75 -15.27
CA LEU A 119 16.40 3.08 -16.58
C LEU A 119 17.47 3.08 -17.69
N GLY A 120 18.76 2.94 -17.36
CA GLY A 120 19.86 2.89 -18.33
C GLY A 120 20.09 4.23 -19.02
N LEU A 121 19.92 5.34 -18.31
CA LEU A 121 20.12 6.69 -18.83
C LEU A 121 21.62 7.01 -18.84
N ARG A 122 22.11 7.59 -19.93
CA ARG A 122 23.49 8.06 -20.04
C ARG A 122 23.56 9.52 -19.59
N LEU A 123 24.53 9.85 -18.74
CA LEU A 123 24.92 11.23 -18.48
C LEU A 123 25.77 11.68 -19.67
N ASP A 124 25.31 12.67 -20.44
CA ASP A 124 26.14 13.28 -21.46
C ASP A 124 27.24 14.11 -20.77
N SER A 125 28.47 13.61 -20.83
CA SER A 125 29.66 14.13 -20.13
C SER A 125 30.14 15.52 -20.58
N LYS A 126 29.37 16.22 -21.43
CA LYS A 126 29.73 17.56 -21.95
C LYS A 126 29.21 18.71 -21.10
N ASP A 127 28.37 18.43 -20.10
CA ASP A 127 27.70 19.46 -19.30
C ASP A 127 27.88 19.15 -17.80
N GLU A 128 29.13 19.02 -17.33
CA GLU A 128 29.45 18.82 -15.90
C GLU A 128 28.87 19.91 -14.98
N SER A 129 28.43 21.04 -15.55
CA SER A 129 27.74 22.13 -14.85
C SER A 129 26.28 21.79 -14.46
N LYS A 130 25.63 20.84 -15.14
CA LYS A 130 24.34 20.27 -14.76
C LYS A 130 24.59 18.98 -13.98
N GLY A 131 24.92 19.13 -12.70
CA GLY A 131 25.11 18.01 -11.77
C GLY A 131 23.86 17.12 -11.61
N LEU A 132 23.76 16.44 -10.47
CA LEU A 132 22.69 15.50 -10.07
C LEU A 132 21.23 15.92 -10.39
N LYS A 133 20.93 17.16 -10.81
CA LYS A 133 19.61 17.67 -11.24
C LYS A 133 19.26 17.41 -12.71
N GLY A 134 20.08 16.66 -13.47
CA GLY A 134 19.95 16.51 -14.93
C GLY A 134 18.59 16.04 -15.48
N LEU A 135 17.71 15.43 -14.69
CA LEU A 135 16.36 15.04 -15.13
C LEU A 135 15.26 16.06 -14.83
N ILE A 136 15.50 17.03 -13.95
CA ILE A 136 14.46 18.02 -13.57
C ILE A 136 14.03 18.82 -14.81
N GLY A 137 12.73 18.96 -15.02
CA GLY A 137 12.12 19.66 -16.15
C GLY A 137 12.04 18.86 -17.45
N ILE A 138 12.67 17.68 -17.54
CA ILE A 138 12.53 16.80 -18.71
C ILE A 138 11.12 16.18 -18.72
N ASP A 139 10.52 16.03 -19.90
CA ASP A 139 9.29 15.26 -20.06
C ASP A 139 9.55 13.78 -19.74
N ALA A 140 8.95 13.28 -18.66
CA ALA A 140 9.13 11.90 -18.20
C ALA A 140 8.75 10.85 -19.26
N LYS A 141 7.83 11.15 -20.18
CA LYS A 141 7.42 10.22 -21.26
C LYS A 141 8.57 9.91 -22.22
N SER A 142 9.53 10.84 -22.36
CA SER A 142 10.68 10.68 -23.23
C SER A 142 11.63 9.56 -22.77
N LEU A 143 11.61 9.22 -21.47
CA LEU A 143 12.43 8.16 -20.87
C LEU A 143 11.94 6.75 -21.22
N PHE A 144 10.73 6.63 -21.75
CA PHE A 144 10.08 5.35 -22.07
C PHE A 144 9.79 5.22 -23.57
N THR A 145 9.45 4.01 -24.00
CA THR A 145 8.97 3.78 -25.38
C THR A 145 7.71 4.64 -25.66
N PRO A 146 7.44 5.03 -26.91
CA PRO A 146 6.27 5.85 -27.23
C PRO A 146 4.94 5.26 -26.73
N ALA A 147 4.77 3.94 -26.83
CA ALA A 147 3.60 3.24 -26.30
C ALA A 147 3.50 3.34 -24.77
N SER A 148 4.62 3.12 -24.06
CA SER A 148 4.67 3.26 -22.61
C SER A 148 4.41 4.71 -22.15
N GLY A 149 4.97 5.70 -22.84
CA GLY A 149 4.70 7.12 -22.58
C GLY A 149 3.23 7.47 -22.76
N ALA A 150 2.57 6.94 -23.79
CA ALA A 150 1.13 7.11 -24.00
C ALA A 150 0.29 6.44 -22.91
N SER A 151 0.67 5.24 -22.45
CA SER A 151 0.01 4.55 -21.33
C SER A 151 0.12 5.33 -20.02
N LEU A 152 1.31 5.88 -19.72
CA LEU A 152 1.53 6.74 -18.55
C LEU A 152 0.70 8.03 -18.65
N ALA A 153 0.66 8.66 -19.83
CA ALA A 153 -0.16 9.85 -20.09
C ALA A 153 -1.65 9.57 -19.87
N LYS A 154 -2.16 8.46 -20.42
CA LYS A 154 -3.54 8.03 -20.24
C LYS A 154 -3.87 7.79 -18.76
N ALA A 155 -2.96 7.16 -18.03
CA ALA A 155 -3.19 6.89 -16.62
C ALA A 155 -3.17 8.15 -15.77
N ALA A 156 -2.20 9.04 -15.95
CA ALA A 156 -2.18 10.32 -15.27
C ALA A 156 -3.42 11.17 -15.59
N ALA A 157 -3.97 11.10 -16.80
CA ALA A 157 -5.21 11.80 -17.13
C ALA A 157 -6.47 11.19 -16.47
N SER A 158 -6.39 9.97 -15.93
CA SER A 158 -7.52 9.32 -15.27
C SER A 158 -7.83 9.95 -13.91
N ARG A 159 -9.11 10.13 -13.60
CA ARG A 159 -9.56 10.56 -12.26
C ARG A 159 -9.20 9.52 -11.19
N GLU A 160 -9.32 8.24 -11.54
CA GLU A 160 -9.05 7.09 -10.67
C GLU A 160 -7.80 6.36 -11.17
N ILE A 161 -6.62 6.90 -10.87
CA ILE A 161 -5.33 6.32 -11.26
C ILE A 161 -5.15 4.90 -10.69
N SER A 162 -5.59 4.66 -9.46
CA SER A 162 -5.38 3.39 -8.76
C SER A 162 -5.95 2.18 -9.49
N LEU A 163 -7.00 2.35 -10.31
CA LEU A 163 -7.60 1.26 -11.10
C LEU A 163 -6.77 0.85 -12.33
N LEU A 164 -5.82 1.70 -12.72
CA LEU A 164 -4.92 1.47 -13.85
C LEU A 164 -3.55 0.94 -13.40
N ASN A 165 -3.28 0.95 -12.09
CA ASN A 165 -2.08 0.37 -11.54
C ASN A 165 -2.20 -1.17 -11.46
N PRO A 166 -1.11 -1.92 -11.70
CA PRO A 166 0.17 -1.47 -12.24
C PRO A 166 0.15 -1.36 -13.78
N ILE A 167 0.95 -0.44 -14.33
CA ILE A 167 1.10 -0.26 -15.79
C ILE A 167 2.42 -0.89 -16.25
N SER A 168 2.37 -1.74 -17.26
CA SER A 168 3.60 -2.26 -17.88
C SER A 168 4.24 -1.20 -18.79
N VAL A 169 5.49 -0.85 -18.50
CA VAL A 169 6.26 0.14 -19.25
C VAL A 169 7.65 -0.38 -19.60
N TYR A 170 8.21 0.13 -20.68
CA TYR A 170 9.53 -0.24 -21.18
C TYR A 170 10.40 1.00 -21.25
N SER A 171 11.58 0.95 -20.62
CA SER A 171 12.57 2.03 -20.75
C SER A 171 13.01 2.17 -22.21
N ARG A 172 13.14 3.41 -22.68
CA ARG A 172 13.61 3.68 -24.04
C ARG A 172 15.06 3.24 -24.23
N SER A 173 15.91 3.51 -23.24
CA SER A 173 17.37 3.41 -23.38
C SER A 173 17.88 1.97 -23.33
N ASN A 174 17.31 1.15 -22.44
CA ASN A 174 17.77 -0.23 -22.23
C ASN A 174 16.69 -1.29 -22.50
N GLN A 175 15.48 -0.90 -22.91
CA GLN A 175 14.35 -1.79 -23.20
C GLN A 175 13.96 -2.72 -22.03
N LYS A 176 14.39 -2.43 -20.80
CA LYS A 176 13.99 -3.20 -19.64
C LYS A 176 12.52 -2.90 -19.29
N PRO A 177 11.73 -3.94 -18.94
CA PRO A 177 10.35 -3.76 -18.51
C PRO A 177 10.27 -3.39 -17.03
N PHE A 178 9.27 -2.57 -16.70
CA PHE A 178 8.95 -2.16 -15.34
C PHE A 178 7.44 -2.18 -15.12
N TYR A 179 7.02 -2.44 -13.90
CA TYR A 179 5.70 -2.06 -13.43
C TYR A 179 5.75 -0.63 -12.91
N ALA A 180 4.97 0.26 -13.52
CA ALA A 180 4.76 1.61 -13.06
C ALA A 180 3.52 1.68 -12.17
N ILE A 181 3.69 2.21 -10.95
CA ILE A 181 2.62 2.38 -9.97
C ILE A 181 2.53 3.87 -9.64
N LEU A 182 1.41 4.49 -10.02
CA LEU A 182 1.22 5.93 -9.97
C LEU A 182 0.35 6.31 -8.76
N HIS A 183 0.71 7.40 -8.09
CA HIS A 183 -0.07 7.97 -7.00
C HIS A 183 -0.03 9.49 -7.06
N ARG A 184 -1.20 10.14 -6.93
CA ARG A 184 -1.28 11.60 -6.79
C ARG A 184 -0.81 12.05 -5.43
N ILE A 185 -0.10 13.17 -5.43
CA ILE A 185 0.37 13.89 -4.26
C ILE A 185 -0.03 15.37 -4.36
N ASP A 186 0.32 16.16 -3.36
CA ASP A 186 -0.04 17.58 -3.26
C ASP A 186 0.56 18.47 -4.35
N VAL A 187 1.67 18.04 -4.97
CA VAL A 187 2.41 18.83 -5.99
C VAL A 187 2.48 18.14 -7.36
N GLY A 188 1.77 17.03 -7.58
CA GLY A 188 1.82 16.28 -8.84
C GLY A 188 1.57 14.78 -8.67
N ILE A 189 2.28 13.96 -9.45
CA ILE A 189 2.17 12.49 -9.41
C ILE A 189 3.53 11.88 -9.11
N VAL A 190 3.58 10.95 -8.16
CA VAL A 190 4.71 10.05 -7.93
C VAL A 190 4.50 8.74 -8.68
N ILE A 191 5.51 8.32 -9.43
CA ILE A 191 5.53 7.08 -10.21
C ILE A 191 6.65 6.19 -9.68
N ASN A 192 6.29 5.05 -9.11
CA ASN A 192 7.24 4.02 -8.69
C ASN A 192 7.45 3.05 -9.85
N PHE A 193 8.70 2.73 -10.17
CA PHE A 193 9.07 1.75 -11.18
C PHE A 193 9.72 0.55 -10.52
N GLU A 194 9.05 -0.59 -10.59
CA GLU A 194 9.53 -1.87 -10.08
C GLU A 194 10.01 -2.72 -11.27
N PRO A 195 11.28 -3.17 -11.30
CA PRO A 195 11.80 -3.97 -12.41
C PRO A 195 10.99 -5.26 -12.62
N ALA A 196 10.50 -5.45 -13.85
CA ALA A 196 9.90 -6.70 -14.28
C ALA A 196 10.95 -7.61 -14.93
N ARG A 197 10.77 -8.93 -14.89
CA ARG A 197 11.74 -9.87 -15.49
C ARG A 197 11.54 -9.98 -17.01
N LEU A 198 12.63 -9.85 -17.77
CA LEU A 198 12.67 -10.25 -19.19
C LEU A 198 12.58 -11.79 -19.30
N GLY A 199 11.66 -12.29 -20.13
CA GLY A 199 11.42 -13.73 -20.36
C GLY A 199 10.31 -14.34 -19.49
N ASP A 200 9.70 -13.57 -18.60
CA ASP A 200 8.74 -14.05 -17.61
C ASP A 200 7.28 -13.84 -18.03
N HIS A 201 6.99 -13.42 -19.27
CA HIS A 201 5.60 -13.19 -19.69
C HIS A 201 4.74 -14.48 -19.63
N ALA A 202 5.34 -15.66 -19.76
CA ALA A 202 4.64 -16.95 -19.59
C ALA A 202 4.81 -17.56 -18.17
N LEU A 203 6.03 -17.49 -17.60
CA LEU A 203 6.34 -18.04 -16.27
C LEU A 203 5.89 -17.14 -15.10
N SER A 204 5.95 -15.82 -15.24
CA SER A 204 5.36 -14.84 -14.32
C SER A 204 3.87 -14.79 -14.46
N LEU A 205 3.30 -15.00 -15.65
CA LEU A 205 1.86 -15.10 -15.80
C LEU A 205 1.35 -16.39 -15.18
N ALA A 206 2.01 -17.54 -15.40
CA ALA A 206 1.67 -18.79 -14.70
C ALA A 206 1.84 -18.68 -13.18
N GLY A 207 2.93 -18.07 -12.70
CA GLY A 207 3.18 -17.83 -11.28
C GLY A 207 2.25 -16.79 -10.64
N ALA A 208 1.89 -15.73 -11.37
CA ALA A 208 0.92 -14.70 -10.94
C ALA A 208 -0.50 -15.26 -10.94
N VAL A 209 -0.90 -16.00 -11.98
CA VAL A 209 -2.18 -16.73 -12.05
C VAL A 209 -2.25 -17.75 -10.91
N HIS A 210 -1.17 -18.48 -10.63
CA HIS A 210 -1.12 -19.39 -9.48
C HIS A 210 -1.28 -18.64 -8.15
N SER A 211 -0.57 -17.51 -7.97
CA SER A 211 -0.65 -16.69 -6.75
C SER A 211 -2.02 -16.03 -6.58
N GLN A 212 -2.64 -15.57 -7.67
CA GLN A 212 -4.02 -15.07 -7.70
C GLN A 212 -5.01 -16.17 -7.38
N LYS A 213 -4.84 -17.37 -7.95
CA LYS A 213 -5.68 -18.53 -7.63
C LYS A 213 -5.58 -18.90 -6.15
N LEU A 214 -4.37 -18.86 -5.58
CA LEU A 214 -4.18 -19.04 -4.14
C LEU A 214 -4.86 -17.94 -3.33
N ALA A 215 -4.79 -16.67 -3.77
CA ALA A 215 -5.45 -15.56 -3.09
C ALA A 215 -6.98 -15.67 -3.14
N VAL A 216 -7.56 -16.00 -4.30
CA VAL A 216 -9.00 -16.26 -4.46
C VAL A 216 -9.42 -17.44 -3.59
N ARG A 217 -8.63 -18.51 -3.55
CA ARG A 217 -8.91 -19.67 -2.67
C ARG A 217 -8.84 -19.29 -1.19
N ALA A 218 -7.87 -18.47 -0.79
CA ALA A 218 -7.75 -17.96 0.58
C ALA A 218 -8.95 -17.11 0.97
N ILE A 219 -9.40 -16.20 0.09
CA ILE A 219 -10.60 -15.39 0.30
C ILE A 219 -11.84 -16.28 0.46
N ALA A 220 -12.03 -17.25 -0.44
CA ALA A 220 -13.15 -18.19 -0.36
C ALA A 220 -13.11 -19.02 0.93
N ARG A 221 -11.92 -19.47 1.36
CA ARG A 221 -11.71 -20.17 2.62
C ARG A 221 -12.13 -19.30 3.80
N LEU A 222 -11.65 -18.06 3.89
CA LEU A 222 -12.01 -17.11 4.94
C LEU A 222 -13.52 -16.83 4.98
N GLN A 223 -14.17 -16.68 3.82
CA GLN A 223 -15.62 -16.43 3.72
C GLN A 223 -16.48 -17.65 4.11
N SER A 224 -15.92 -18.86 3.99
CA SER A 224 -16.61 -20.11 4.33
C SER A 224 -16.55 -20.47 5.82
N LEU A 225 -15.73 -19.76 6.61
CA LEU A 225 -15.60 -20.02 8.04
C LEU A 225 -16.91 -19.71 8.77
N PRO A 226 -17.33 -20.55 9.75
CA PRO A 226 -18.46 -20.22 10.59
C PRO A 226 -18.15 -18.95 11.40
N GLY A 227 -19.14 -18.06 11.50
CA GLY A 227 -19.00 -16.85 12.32
C GLY A 227 -18.91 -17.19 13.82
N GLY A 228 -18.32 -16.27 14.59
CA GLY A 228 -18.30 -16.35 16.06
C GLY A 228 -16.94 -16.71 16.67
N ASP A 229 -15.96 -17.13 15.86
CA ASP A 229 -14.60 -17.43 16.33
C ASP A 229 -13.54 -16.58 15.60
N ILE A 230 -13.05 -15.54 16.29
CA ILE A 230 -11.99 -14.66 15.77
C ILE A 230 -10.64 -15.38 15.73
N GLY A 231 -10.41 -16.37 16.60
CA GLY A 231 -9.16 -17.13 16.67
C GLY A 231 -8.97 -17.96 15.40
N VAL A 232 -9.99 -18.76 15.04
CA VAL A 232 -9.99 -19.56 13.80
C VAL A 232 -9.80 -18.68 12.56
N LEU A 233 -10.40 -17.48 12.55
CA LEU A 233 -10.19 -16.51 11.47
C LEU A 233 -8.73 -16.06 11.41
N CYS A 234 -8.14 -15.67 12.54
CA CYS A 234 -6.74 -15.23 12.61
C CYS A 234 -5.77 -16.33 12.19
N ASP A 235 -5.98 -17.56 12.66
CA ASP A 235 -5.18 -18.74 12.32
C ASP A 235 -5.24 -19.03 10.82
N THR A 236 -6.43 -18.94 10.23
CA THR A 236 -6.60 -19.10 8.78
C THR A 236 -5.87 -18.00 8.00
N VAL A 237 -5.91 -16.76 8.48
CA VAL A 237 -5.18 -15.64 7.85
C VAL A 237 -3.68 -15.87 7.87
N VAL A 238 -3.07 -16.21 9.02
CA VAL A 238 -1.61 -16.39 9.10
C VAL A 238 -1.15 -17.54 8.20
N GLU A 239 -1.90 -18.64 8.14
CA GLU A 239 -1.61 -19.77 7.25
C GLU A 239 -1.63 -19.37 5.78
N ASP A 240 -2.69 -18.71 5.33
CA ASP A 240 -2.87 -18.40 3.91
C ASP A 240 -1.87 -17.32 3.47
N VAL A 241 -1.61 -16.33 4.33
CA VAL A 241 -0.55 -15.34 4.09
C VAL A 241 0.82 -16.00 4.03
N GLN A 242 1.12 -16.96 4.90
CA GLN A 242 2.39 -17.69 4.84
C GLN A 242 2.52 -18.51 3.55
N LYS A 243 1.47 -19.22 3.13
CA LYS A 243 1.47 -19.98 1.86
C LYS A 243 1.69 -19.08 0.64
N LEU A 244 1.04 -17.91 0.63
CA LEU A 244 1.16 -16.92 -0.44
C LEU A 244 2.56 -16.31 -0.49
N THR A 245 3.06 -15.84 0.64
CA THR A 245 4.29 -15.03 0.71
C THR A 245 5.56 -15.85 0.87
N GLY A 246 5.47 -17.00 1.53
CA GLY A 246 6.63 -17.82 1.92
C GLY A 246 7.43 -17.27 3.09
N CYS A 247 6.90 -16.30 3.85
CA CYS A 247 7.60 -15.72 5.00
C CYS A 247 7.91 -16.78 6.07
N ASP A 248 9.05 -16.62 6.75
CA ASP A 248 9.47 -17.52 7.83
C ASP A 248 8.56 -17.44 9.06
N ARG A 249 7.98 -16.26 9.31
CA ARG A 249 7.01 -16.00 10.36
C ARG A 249 5.90 -15.13 9.80
N VAL A 250 4.65 -15.43 10.14
CA VAL A 250 3.49 -14.58 9.90
C VAL A 250 2.67 -14.51 11.18
N MET A 251 2.30 -13.31 11.61
CA MET A 251 1.48 -13.11 12.80
C MET A 251 0.33 -12.13 12.55
N VAL A 252 -0.77 -12.33 13.27
CA VAL A 252 -1.82 -11.32 13.42
C VAL A 252 -1.54 -10.54 14.70
N TYR A 253 -1.31 -9.25 14.53
CA TYR A 253 -1.06 -8.27 15.58
C TYR A 253 -2.34 -7.46 15.81
N LYS A 254 -2.94 -7.55 17.00
CA LYS A 254 -4.17 -6.84 17.36
C LYS A 254 -3.82 -5.59 18.18
N PHE A 255 -4.45 -4.46 17.88
CA PHE A 255 -4.38 -3.27 18.74
C PHE A 255 -5.45 -3.31 19.83
N HIS A 256 -5.06 -2.95 21.05
CA HIS A 256 -5.96 -2.74 22.19
C HIS A 256 -6.36 -1.26 22.31
N ASP A 257 -7.19 -0.93 23.30
CA ASP A 257 -7.83 0.40 23.40
C ASP A 257 -6.87 1.55 23.75
N ASP A 258 -5.74 1.25 24.39
CA ASP A 258 -4.61 2.13 24.68
C ASP A 258 -3.51 2.03 23.60
N ASP A 259 -3.83 1.40 22.46
CA ASP A 259 -2.98 1.29 21.28
C ASP A 259 -1.71 0.43 21.41
N HIS A 260 -1.46 -0.19 22.56
CA HIS A 260 -0.52 -1.30 22.62
C HIS A 260 -1.06 -2.46 21.77
N GLY A 261 -0.22 -3.43 21.43
CA GLY A 261 -0.71 -4.58 20.69
C GLY A 261 -0.15 -5.90 21.11
N GLU A 262 -0.78 -6.94 20.56
CA GLU A 262 -0.64 -8.31 20.97
C GLU A 262 -0.57 -9.21 19.74
N ALA A 263 0.36 -10.16 19.73
CA ALA A 263 0.38 -11.22 18.72
C ALA A 263 -0.66 -12.30 19.08
N VAL A 264 -1.87 -12.18 18.53
CA VAL A 264 -3.01 -13.05 18.88
C VAL A 264 -3.02 -14.38 18.12
N SER A 265 -2.31 -14.46 16.99
CA SER A 265 -2.13 -15.67 16.19
C SER A 265 -0.80 -15.60 15.46
N GLU A 266 -0.17 -16.77 15.25
CA GLU A 266 1.14 -16.88 14.63
C GLU A 266 1.31 -18.22 13.92
N ILE A 267 1.96 -18.18 12.76
CA ILE A 267 2.61 -19.34 12.13
C ILE A 267 4.07 -19.01 11.87
N ARG A 268 4.95 -19.97 12.13
CA ARG A 268 6.40 -19.76 12.02
C ARG A 268 7.12 -21.04 11.65
N ARG A 269 8.36 -20.90 11.19
CA ARG A 269 9.31 -22.01 11.12
C ARG A 269 9.55 -22.60 12.51
N SER A 270 9.71 -23.93 12.58
CA SER A 270 9.77 -24.68 13.84
C SER A 270 10.91 -24.27 14.78
N ASN A 271 12.06 -23.86 14.24
CA ASN A 271 13.27 -23.50 14.99
C ASN A 271 13.29 -22.07 15.57
N LEU A 272 12.22 -21.29 15.41
CA LEU A 272 12.15 -19.90 15.88
C LEU A 272 11.53 -19.83 17.29
N GLU A 273 11.73 -18.75 18.04
CA GLU A 273 11.00 -18.54 19.29
C GLU A 273 9.58 -18.03 18.98
N PRO A 274 8.52 -18.49 19.69
CA PRO A 274 7.17 -18.02 19.43
C PRO A 274 6.98 -16.57 19.90
N TYR A 275 6.25 -15.76 19.12
CA TYR A 275 5.81 -14.43 19.55
C TYR A 275 4.36 -14.39 19.99
N TRP A 276 3.62 -15.48 19.77
CA TRP A 276 2.24 -15.62 20.22
C TRP A 276 2.08 -15.24 21.71
N GLY A 277 1.10 -14.38 22.00
CA GLY A 277 0.81 -13.88 23.35
C GLY A 277 1.71 -12.76 23.85
N LEU A 278 2.75 -12.35 23.11
CA LEU A 278 3.59 -11.22 23.50
C LEU A 278 2.87 -9.88 23.28
N LEU A 279 3.03 -8.98 24.25
CA LEU A 279 2.54 -7.61 24.23
C LEU A 279 3.66 -6.66 23.80
N TYR A 280 3.30 -5.68 22.99
CA TYR A 280 4.20 -4.67 22.43
C TYR A 280 3.66 -3.27 22.75
N PRO A 281 4.51 -2.32 23.19
CA PRO A 281 4.08 -0.98 23.54
C PRO A 281 3.55 -0.23 22.31
N ALA A 282 2.64 0.72 22.54
CA ALA A 282 2.04 1.55 21.49
C ALA A 282 3.08 2.33 20.65
N THR A 283 4.24 2.63 21.24
CA THR A 283 5.34 3.36 20.60
C THR A 283 6.08 2.53 19.53
N ASP A 284 5.95 1.20 19.52
CA ASP A 284 6.57 0.34 18.49
C ASP A 284 5.91 0.56 17.12
N ILE A 285 4.62 0.91 17.11
CA ILE A 285 3.90 1.34 15.91
C ILE A 285 3.31 2.73 16.18
N PRO A 286 4.12 3.79 15.98
CA PRO A 286 3.73 5.15 16.30
C PRO A 286 2.42 5.56 15.62
N GLN A 287 1.68 6.47 16.24
CA GLN A 287 0.35 6.90 15.78
C GLN A 287 0.34 7.37 14.31
N ALA A 288 1.40 8.04 13.82
CA ALA A 288 1.43 8.53 12.44
C ALA A 288 1.61 7.37 11.46
N SER A 289 2.36 6.32 11.86
CA SER A 289 2.43 5.07 11.10
C SER A 289 1.07 4.37 11.09
N ARG A 290 0.34 4.32 12.22
CA ARG A 290 -1.01 3.75 12.29
C ARG A 290 -2.01 4.52 11.41
N PHE A 291 -1.92 5.85 11.39
CA PHE A 291 -2.70 6.67 10.47
C PHE A 291 -2.37 6.35 9.00
N LEU A 292 -1.09 6.21 8.66
CA LEU A 292 -0.68 5.81 7.31
C LEU A 292 -1.16 4.41 6.94
N PHE A 293 -1.22 3.45 7.86
CA PHE A 293 -1.76 2.12 7.58
C PHE A 293 -3.26 2.11 7.28
N LYS A 294 -4.03 3.09 7.79
CA LYS A 294 -5.43 3.27 7.40
C LYS A 294 -5.57 3.74 5.94
N GLN A 295 -4.64 4.57 5.47
CA GLN A 295 -4.61 5.09 4.11
C GLN A 295 -3.99 4.07 3.13
N ASN A 296 -2.82 3.56 3.46
CA ASN A 296 -2.03 2.61 2.69
C ASN A 296 -2.02 1.27 3.42
N ARG A 297 -2.92 0.39 3.00
CA ARG A 297 -3.20 -0.87 3.70
C ARG A 297 -2.11 -1.93 3.54
N VAL A 298 -1.13 -1.73 2.66
CA VAL A 298 -0.02 -2.66 2.46
C VAL A 298 1.29 -1.90 2.45
N ARG A 299 2.28 -2.40 3.20
CA ARG A 299 3.64 -1.86 3.21
C ARG A 299 4.63 -3.01 3.16
N MET A 300 5.69 -2.83 2.37
CA MET A 300 6.82 -3.76 2.33
C MET A 300 8.13 -3.05 2.61
N ILE A 301 9.02 -3.77 3.28
CA ILE A 301 10.45 -3.49 3.36
C ILE A 301 11.16 -4.73 2.85
N CYS A 302 11.88 -4.62 1.73
CA CYS A 302 12.49 -5.77 1.06
C CYS A 302 13.78 -6.24 1.72
N ASP A 303 14.58 -5.28 2.17
CA ASP A 303 15.87 -5.52 2.79
C ASP A 303 16.21 -4.27 3.61
N PHE A 304 16.28 -4.43 4.94
CA PHE A 304 16.65 -3.31 5.80
C PHE A 304 18.15 -2.99 5.76
N HIS A 305 19.01 -3.92 5.32
CA HIS A 305 20.44 -3.69 5.17
C HIS A 305 20.77 -2.85 3.94
N ALA A 306 19.85 -2.80 2.97
CA ALA A 306 20.06 -2.08 1.73
C ALA A 306 20.11 -0.57 1.99
N SER A 307 21.14 0.09 1.47
CA SER A 307 21.29 1.54 1.63
C SER A 307 20.12 2.27 0.95
N PRO A 308 19.43 3.18 1.67
CA PRO A 308 18.34 3.94 1.09
C PRO A 308 18.86 4.88 0.00
N VAL A 309 18.05 5.09 -1.03
CA VAL A 309 18.37 5.95 -2.18
C VAL A 309 17.74 7.32 -1.98
N LYS A 310 18.53 8.38 -2.18
CA LYS A 310 18.04 9.74 -2.03
C LYS A 310 17.17 10.17 -3.19
N VAL A 311 16.14 10.95 -2.86
CA VAL A 311 15.30 11.65 -3.84
C VAL A 311 15.85 13.05 -4.07
N ILE A 312 16.16 13.33 -5.33
CA ILE A 312 16.55 14.63 -5.85
C ILE A 312 15.26 15.30 -6.34
N GLN A 313 15.06 16.57 -6.00
CA GLN A 313 13.82 17.29 -6.31
C GLN A 313 14.12 18.74 -6.70
N SER A 314 13.18 19.40 -7.37
CA SER A 314 13.29 20.82 -7.73
C SER A 314 13.38 21.69 -6.48
N ASP A 315 14.22 22.73 -6.52
CA ASP A 315 14.32 23.72 -5.43
C ASP A 315 13.07 24.62 -5.34
N GLU A 316 12.25 24.63 -6.39
CA GLU A 316 11.00 25.40 -6.46
C GLU A 316 9.91 24.83 -5.54
N LEU A 317 10.08 23.58 -5.09
CA LEU A 317 9.15 22.93 -4.18
C LEU A 317 9.26 23.56 -2.77
N LYS A 318 8.13 24.05 -2.25
CA LYS A 318 8.05 24.64 -0.90
C LYS A 318 8.38 23.64 0.22
N GLN A 319 8.23 22.35 -0.05
CA GLN A 319 8.49 21.26 0.88
C GLN A 319 8.89 19.99 0.12
N HIS A 320 9.53 19.05 0.81
CA HIS A 320 9.89 17.75 0.24
C HIS A 320 8.68 16.99 -0.30
N LEU A 321 8.88 16.18 -1.33
CA LEU A 321 7.82 15.33 -1.91
C LEU A 321 7.16 14.42 -0.86
N CYS A 322 5.84 14.27 -0.93
CA CYS A 322 5.10 13.32 -0.10
C CYS A 322 5.25 11.91 -0.66
N LEU A 323 5.91 11.04 0.09
CA LEU A 323 6.10 9.63 -0.23
C LEU A 323 5.15 8.71 0.54
N ALA A 324 4.16 9.27 1.26
CA ALA A 324 3.23 8.52 2.11
C ALA A 324 2.63 7.28 1.41
N ASN A 325 2.23 7.45 0.14
CA ASN A 325 1.60 6.43 -0.70
C ASN A 325 2.58 5.69 -1.61
N SER A 326 3.88 6.02 -1.60
CA SER A 326 4.87 5.34 -2.43
C SER A 326 5.14 3.93 -1.90
N THR A 327 5.08 2.93 -2.78
CA THR A 327 5.45 1.54 -2.46
C THR A 327 6.94 1.41 -2.14
N LEU A 328 7.77 2.30 -2.69
CA LEU A 328 9.21 2.34 -2.51
C LEU A 328 9.66 3.17 -1.30
N ARG A 329 8.76 3.77 -0.53
CA ARG A 329 9.17 4.64 0.59
C ARG A 329 10.09 3.90 1.57
N SER A 330 11.24 4.50 1.86
CA SER A 330 12.21 3.95 2.80
C SER A 330 11.63 3.89 4.23
N PRO A 331 11.92 2.83 5.02
CA PRO A 331 11.68 2.86 6.46
C PRO A 331 12.48 3.95 7.16
N HIS A 332 11.94 4.46 8.27
CA HIS A 332 12.67 5.37 9.14
C HIS A 332 13.79 4.61 9.86
N GLY A 333 14.92 5.27 10.14
CA GLY A 333 16.11 4.63 10.72
C GLY A 333 15.84 3.90 12.03
N CYS A 334 14.97 4.42 12.90
CA CYS A 334 14.61 3.73 14.15
C CYS A 334 13.95 2.36 13.88
N HIS A 335 13.15 2.25 12.82
CA HIS A 335 12.49 1.01 12.46
C HIS A 335 13.46 0.03 11.79
N ILE A 336 14.45 0.53 11.03
CA ILE A 336 15.56 -0.29 10.52
C ILE A 336 16.32 -0.95 11.69
N GLN A 337 16.65 -0.18 12.73
CA GLN A 337 17.30 -0.73 13.93
C GLN A 337 16.39 -1.71 14.68
N TYR A 338 15.09 -1.42 14.77
CA TYR A 338 14.10 -2.33 15.36
C TYR A 338 14.05 -3.68 14.61
N MET A 339 14.02 -3.66 13.28
CA MET A 339 14.06 -4.85 12.44
C MET A 339 15.37 -5.63 12.62
N ALA A 340 16.51 -4.93 12.72
CA ALA A 340 17.81 -5.53 13.00
C ALA A 340 17.82 -6.26 14.35
N ASN A 341 17.28 -5.63 15.40
CA ASN A 341 17.18 -6.22 16.73
C ASN A 341 16.28 -7.47 16.75
N MET A 342 15.19 -7.45 15.96
CA MET A 342 14.32 -8.62 15.76
C MET A 342 14.85 -9.64 14.74
N ARG A 343 16.04 -9.42 14.16
CA ARG A 343 16.68 -10.28 13.15
C ARG A 343 15.81 -10.52 11.90
N SER A 344 14.98 -9.55 11.54
CA SER A 344 14.09 -9.61 10.38
C SER A 344 14.70 -8.83 9.22
N ILE A 345 15.05 -9.51 8.14
CA ILE A 345 15.66 -8.90 6.93
C ILE A 345 14.60 -8.15 6.12
N ALA A 346 13.43 -8.75 5.97
CA ALA A 346 12.33 -8.20 5.19
C ALA A 346 11.03 -8.31 5.97
N SER A 347 10.09 -7.42 5.66
CA SER A 347 8.76 -7.44 6.24
C SER A 347 7.69 -7.07 5.21
N LEU A 348 6.55 -7.73 5.30
CA LEU A 348 5.31 -7.36 4.63
C LEU A 348 4.23 -7.15 5.68
N VAL A 349 3.61 -5.99 5.66
CA VAL A 349 2.56 -5.61 6.61
C VAL A 349 1.28 -5.31 5.85
N MET A 350 0.18 -5.92 6.29
CA MET A 350 -1.16 -5.70 5.76
C MET A 350 -2.08 -5.21 6.88
N ALA A 351 -2.75 -4.08 6.66
CA ALA A 351 -3.64 -3.46 7.62
C ALA A 351 -4.99 -4.17 7.66
N VAL A 352 -5.43 -4.54 8.87
CA VAL A 352 -6.77 -5.05 9.13
C VAL A 352 -7.63 -3.90 9.62
N VAL A 353 -8.56 -3.48 8.78
CA VAL A 353 -9.36 -2.28 8.99
C VAL A 353 -10.84 -2.67 9.08
N ILE A 354 -11.51 -2.18 10.11
CA ILE A 354 -12.95 -2.37 10.31
C ILE A 354 -13.63 -1.04 10.02
N ASN A 355 -14.56 -1.06 9.07
CA ASN A 355 -15.42 0.07 8.77
C ASN A 355 -16.69 -0.04 9.63
N GLY A 356 -16.87 0.91 10.55
CA GLY A 356 -18.15 1.15 11.21
C GLY A 356 -18.97 2.19 10.45
N ASN A 357 -20.19 2.45 10.92
CA ASN A 357 -21.12 3.38 10.28
C ASN A 357 -20.57 4.81 10.17
N ASP A 358 -19.81 5.26 11.19
CA ASP A 358 -19.30 6.65 11.25
C ASP A 358 -17.75 6.74 11.30
N SER A 359 -17.04 5.62 11.38
CA SER A 359 -15.56 5.66 11.45
C SER A 359 -14.87 4.39 10.98
N THR A 360 -13.66 4.58 10.45
CA THR A 360 -12.74 3.51 10.07
C THR A 360 -11.69 3.31 11.17
N LYS A 361 -11.72 2.13 11.82
CA LYS A 361 -10.76 1.73 12.87
C LYS A 361 -9.71 0.77 12.31
N LEU A 362 -8.45 1.02 12.65
CA LEU A 362 -7.37 0.05 12.43
C LEU A 362 -7.47 -0.98 13.56
N TRP A 363 -7.92 -2.19 13.27
CA TRP A 363 -8.11 -3.24 14.27
C TRP A 363 -6.80 -3.97 14.57
N GLY A 364 -5.99 -4.19 13.55
CA GLY A 364 -4.74 -4.93 13.66
C GLY A 364 -3.94 -4.91 12.37
N LEU A 365 -2.88 -5.71 12.34
CA LEU A 365 -2.00 -5.91 11.21
C LEU A 365 -1.75 -7.42 11.02
N ALA A 366 -1.71 -7.88 9.77
CA ALA A 366 -1.08 -9.16 9.43
C ALA A 366 0.37 -8.87 8.99
N ILE A 367 1.34 -9.40 9.74
CA ILE A 367 2.76 -9.10 9.59
C ILE A 367 3.50 -10.37 9.18
N GLY A 368 4.00 -10.39 7.95
CA GLY A 368 4.94 -11.39 7.47
C GLY A 368 6.38 -10.91 7.66
N MET A 369 7.23 -11.75 8.21
CA MET A 369 8.64 -11.48 8.47
C MET A 369 9.50 -12.54 7.79
N GLN A 370 10.46 -12.09 7.00
CA GLN A 370 11.55 -12.93 6.53
C GLN A 370 12.72 -12.76 7.49
N LEU A 371 13.20 -13.88 8.05
CA LEU A 371 14.31 -13.89 8.98
C LEU A 371 15.59 -14.34 8.28
N TYR A 372 16.71 -14.04 8.93
CA TYR A 372 18.02 -14.48 8.46
C TYR A 372 18.09 -16.01 8.37
N MET A 373 18.47 -16.54 7.22
CA MET A 373 18.81 -17.96 7.04
C MET A 373 20.11 -18.06 6.25
N GLU A 374 20.96 -19.04 6.61
CA GLU A 374 22.33 -19.29 6.14
C GLU A 374 22.53 -19.42 4.60
N LEU A 375 21.48 -19.21 3.80
CA LEU A 375 21.51 -19.20 2.34
C LEU A 375 20.86 -17.90 1.83
N GLN A 376 21.70 -16.88 1.66
CA GLN A 376 21.31 -15.55 1.17
C GLN A 376 20.49 -15.59 -0.14
N LEU A 377 20.70 -16.60 -0.99
CA LEU A 377 19.96 -16.81 -2.23
C LEU A 377 18.47 -17.16 -2.02
N ALA A 378 18.14 -18.00 -1.03
CA ALA A 378 16.76 -18.39 -0.73
C ALA A 378 15.95 -17.21 -0.17
N SER A 379 16.58 -16.39 0.69
CA SER A 379 15.98 -15.15 1.19
C SER A 379 15.66 -14.17 0.06
N GLN A 380 16.55 -14.03 -0.95
CA GLN A 380 16.27 -13.21 -2.12
C GLN A 380 15.10 -13.72 -2.96
N LEU A 381 14.93 -15.05 -3.07
CA LEU A 381 13.77 -15.62 -3.78
C LEU A 381 12.47 -15.35 -3.02
N THR A 382 12.48 -15.44 -1.69
CA THR A 382 11.30 -15.10 -0.88
C THR A 382 11.00 -13.61 -0.94
N VAL A 383 11.99 -12.73 -0.77
CA VAL A 383 11.80 -11.27 -0.93
C VAL A 383 11.24 -10.93 -2.32
N LYS A 384 11.73 -11.59 -3.37
CA LYS A 384 11.18 -11.45 -4.74
C LYS A 384 9.76 -12.00 -4.86
N LYS A 385 9.43 -13.09 -4.15
CA LYS A 385 8.07 -13.64 -4.09
C LYS A 385 7.13 -12.69 -3.37
N ILE A 386 7.55 -12.15 -2.22
CA ILE A 386 6.83 -11.13 -1.46
C ILE A 386 6.59 -9.93 -2.37
N LEU A 387 7.60 -9.43 -3.11
CA LEU A 387 7.46 -8.33 -4.07
C LEU A 387 6.34 -8.58 -5.08
N ARG A 388 6.34 -9.75 -5.71
CA ARG A 388 5.26 -10.15 -6.62
C ARG A 388 3.91 -10.22 -5.92
N THR A 389 3.86 -10.80 -4.72
CA THR A 389 2.64 -10.88 -3.93
C THR A 389 2.14 -9.50 -3.52
N GLN A 390 3.00 -8.54 -3.20
CA GLN A 390 2.59 -7.17 -2.91
C GLN A 390 2.06 -6.49 -4.18
N THR A 391 2.75 -6.54 -5.31
CA THR A 391 2.25 -5.96 -6.56
C THR A 391 0.86 -6.52 -6.87
N LEU A 392 0.66 -7.83 -6.68
CA LEU A 392 -0.60 -8.55 -6.90
C LEU A 392 -1.66 -8.25 -5.83
N LEU A 393 -1.30 -8.10 -4.56
CA LEU A 393 -2.24 -7.73 -3.49
C LEU A 393 -2.63 -6.25 -3.57
N CYS A 394 -1.69 -5.36 -3.87
CA CYS A 394 -1.99 -3.96 -4.18
C CYS A 394 -2.92 -3.87 -5.37
N ASP A 395 -2.67 -4.65 -6.42
CA ASP A 395 -3.57 -4.81 -7.55
C ASP A 395 -4.96 -5.30 -7.11
N MET A 396 -5.06 -6.38 -6.33
CA MET A 396 -6.35 -6.93 -5.85
C MET A 396 -7.09 -6.02 -4.83
N LEU A 397 -6.38 -5.29 -3.98
CA LEU A 397 -6.94 -4.45 -2.91
C LEU A 397 -7.29 -3.03 -3.38
N LEU A 398 -6.61 -2.52 -4.41
CA LEU A 398 -6.94 -1.24 -5.06
C LEU A 398 -8.06 -1.40 -6.11
N ARG A 399 -8.36 -2.63 -6.53
CA ARG A 399 -9.53 -2.95 -7.35
C ARG A 399 -10.79 -2.88 -6.49
N ASP A 400 -11.84 -2.26 -7.02
CA ASP A 400 -13.18 -2.68 -6.67
C ASP A 400 -13.30 -4.12 -7.15
N ALA A 401 -13.22 -5.09 -6.23
CA ALA A 401 -12.79 -6.47 -6.48
C ALA A 401 -13.50 -7.18 -7.65
N LEU A 402 -14.69 -6.71 -8.06
CA LEU A 402 -15.50 -7.27 -9.15
C LEU A 402 -15.14 -6.74 -10.55
N PHE A 403 -14.76 -5.46 -10.69
CA PHE A 403 -14.54 -4.85 -12.02
C PHE A 403 -13.26 -5.36 -12.69
N GLY A 404 -12.19 -5.51 -11.90
CA GLY A 404 -10.90 -6.00 -12.40
C GLY A 404 -10.89 -7.49 -12.75
N ILE A 405 -11.82 -8.28 -12.18
CA ILE A 405 -11.96 -9.72 -12.46
C ILE A 405 -12.49 -9.96 -13.88
N VAL A 406 -13.24 -9.01 -14.46
CA VAL A 406 -13.87 -9.18 -15.78
C VAL A 406 -13.08 -8.43 -16.85
N THR A 407 -12.56 -7.24 -16.57
CA THR A 407 -12.06 -6.34 -17.62
C THR A 407 -10.58 -6.47 -17.96
N GLN A 408 -9.79 -7.16 -17.14
CA GLN A 408 -8.33 -7.26 -17.30
C GLN A 408 -7.86 -8.71 -17.24
N SER A 409 -6.77 -9.03 -17.95
CA SER A 409 -6.19 -10.38 -17.95
C SER A 409 -5.16 -10.53 -16.82
N PRO A 410 -5.16 -11.65 -16.07
CA PRO A 410 -6.10 -12.78 -16.19
C PRO A 410 -7.48 -12.47 -15.60
N ASN A 411 -8.53 -12.89 -16.30
CA ASN A 411 -9.93 -12.63 -15.98
C ASN A 411 -10.63 -13.87 -15.39
N ILE A 412 -11.92 -13.77 -15.09
CA ILE A 412 -12.73 -14.86 -14.51
C ILE A 412 -12.71 -16.17 -15.32
N MET A 413 -12.60 -16.11 -16.66
CA MET A 413 -12.50 -17.28 -17.53
C MET A 413 -11.10 -17.93 -17.47
N ASP A 414 -10.08 -17.20 -17.03
CA ASP A 414 -8.74 -17.75 -16.76
C ASP A 414 -8.70 -18.44 -15.38
N LEU A 415 -9.62 -18.07 -14.48
CA LEU A 415 -9.76 -18.61 -13.12
C LEU A 415 -10.67 -19.85 -13.07
N VAL A 416 -11.70 -19.90 -13.92
CA VAL A 416 -12.69 -20.98 -14.01
C VAL A 416 -12.83 -21.40 -15.46
N LYS A 417 -12.79 -22.71 -15.76
CA LYS A 417 -13.07 -23.23 -17.11
C LYS A 417 -14.54 -22.98 -17.48
N CYS A 418 -14.79 -21.90 -18.20
CA CYS A 418 -16.09 -21.60 -18.79
C CYS A 418 -15.93 -20.99 -20.18
N ASP A 419 -16.95 -21.15 -21.03
CA ASP A 419 -16.94 -20.62 -22.40
C ASP A 419 -17.23 -19.12 -22.43
N GLY A 420 -17.89 -18.60 -21.40
CA GLY A 420 -18.18 -17.18 -21.20
C GLY A 420 -18.59 -16.86 -19.75
N ALA A 421 -18.57 -15.58 -19.40
CA ALA A 421 -18.89 -15.05 -18.08
C ALA A 421 -19.54 -13.68 -18.18
N ALA A 422 -20.44 -13.36 -17.25
CA ALA A 422 -21.10 -12.05 -17.18
C ALA A 422 -21.08 -11.51 -15.74
N LEU A 423 -20.82 -10.21 -15.61
CA LEU A 423 -20.95 -9.47 -14.35
C LEU A 423 -22.06 -8.45 -14.49
N TYR A 424 -22.99 -8.44 -13.54
CA TYR A 424 -24.03 -7.42 -13.44
C TYR A 424 -23.87 -6.63 -12.13
N TYR A 425 -23.58 -5.34 -12.25
CA TYR A 425 -23.35 -4.47 -11.10
C TYR A 425 -23.79 -3.03 -11.42
N GLY A 426 -24.56 -2.42 -10.51
CA GLY A 426 -24.99 -1.02 -10.65
C GLY A 426 -25.84 -0.74 -11.90
N GLY A 427 -26.67 -1.69 -12.35
CA GLY A 427 -27.50 -1.54 -13.55
C GLY A 427 -26.75 -1.67 -14.88
N LYS A 428 -25.47 -2.06 -14.85
CA LYS A 428 -24.64 -2.31 -16.04
C LYS A 428 -24.22 -3.77 -16.10
N CYS A 429 -24.13 -4.29 -17.32
CA CYS A 429 -23.71 -5.66 -17.61
C CYS A 429 -22.36 -5.65 -18.35
N TRP A 430 -21.42 -6.47 -17.91
CA TRP A 430 -20.13 -6.70 -18.56
C TRP A 430 -20.04 -8.16 -18.98
N LEU A 431 -19.84 -8.39 -20.27
CA LEU A 431 -19.85 -9.71 -20.89
C LEU A 431 -18.44 -10.11 -21.32
N LEU A 432 -18.11 -11.39 -21.14
CA LEU A 432 -16.82 -11.97 -21.50
C LEU A 432 -17.00 -13.34 -22.16
N GLY A 433 -16.31 -13.63 -23.26
CA GLY A 433 -16.42 -14.92 -23.95
C GLY A 433 -17.79 -15.13 -24.61
N VAL A 434 -18.24 -16.38 -24.67
CA VAL A 434 -19.53 -16.76 -25.28
C VAL A 434 -20.66 -16.50 -24.28
N THR A 435 -21.33 -15.37 -24.43
CA THR A 435 -22.46 -14.94 -23.58
C THR A 435 -23.70 -14.58 -24.42
N PRO A 436 -24.92 -14.77 -23.90
CA PRO A 436 -26.15 -14.31 -24.58
C PRO A 436 -26.16 -12.78 -24.78
N THR A 437 -26.67 -12.31 -25.92
CA THR A 437 -26.78 -10.88 -26.28
C THR A 437 -27.82 -10.13 -25.44
N GLU A 438 -27.61 -8.83 -25.19
CA GLU A 438 -28.27 -7.96 -24.18
C GLU A 438 -29.78 -8.14 -23.90
N SER A 439 -30.58 -8.66 -24.82
CA SER A 439 -32.00 -8.97 -24.62
C SER A 439 -32.29 -10.26 -23.84
N GLN A 440 -31.36 -11.21 -23.78
CA GLN A 440 -31.48 -12.50 -23.08
C GLN A 440 -30.85 -12.59 -21.67
N PRO A 441 -29.71 -11.92 -21.35
CA PRO A 441 -29.10 -12.02 -20.03
C PRO A 441 -29.93 -11.30 -18.96
N MET A 442 -30.65 -10.22 -19.27
CA MET A 442 -31.56 -9.59 -18.31
C MET A 442 -32.63 -10.58 -17.84
N TYR A 443 -33.26 -11.32 -18.77
CA TYR A 443 -34.27 -12.33 -18.44
C TYR A 443 -33.70 -13.47 -17.58
N THR A 444 -32.42 -13.84 -17.77
CA THR A 444 -31.80 -14.95 -17.03
C THR A 444 -31.24 -14.52 -15.69
N ILE A 445 -30.69 -13.30 -15.59
CA ILE A 445 -30.13 -12.71 -14.36
C ILE A 445 -31.26 -12.28 -13.41
N GLU A 446 -32.35 -11.72 -13.92
CA GLU A 446 -33.56 -11.44 -13.12
C GLU A 446 -34.14 -12.74 -12.53
N ASN A 447 -34.18 -13.83 -13.31
CA ASN A 447 -34.62 -15.16 -12.84
C ASN A 447 -33.64 -15.84 -11.86
N LEU A 448 -32.37 -15.46 -11.81
CA LEU A 448 -31.37 -16.03 -10.87
C LEU A 448 -31.27 -15.24 -9.56
N MET A 449 -31.45 -13.91 -9.62
CA MET A 449 -31.67 -13.05 -8.44
C MET A 449 -32.95 -13.46 -7.69
N TYR A 450 -33.88 -14.09 -8.40
CA TYR A 450 -35.15 -14.61 -7.91
C TYR A 450 -35.03 -15.82 -6.95
N VAL A 451 -33.94 -16.61 -7.08
CA VAL A 451 -33.86 -17.97 -6.50
C VAL A 451 -32.84 -18.09 -5.35
N SER A 452 -31.99 -17.08 -5.08
CA SER A 452 -30.91 -17.27 -4.10
C SER A 452 -30.58 -16.06 -3.23
N THR A 453 -30.66 -16.25 -1.92
CA THR A 453 -29.95 -15.43 -0.94
C THR A 453 -28.48 -15.88 -0.95
N LEU A 454 -27.60 -15.12 -1.60
CA LEU A 454 -26.13 -15.17 -1.44
C LEU A 454 -25.50 -16.59 -1.49
N ARG A 455 -25.68 -17.32 -2.61
CA ARG A 455 -24.86 -18.52 -2.90
C ARG A 455 -24.54 -18.67 -4.39
N LEU A 456 -23.40 -19.30 -4.67
CA LEU A 456 -23.00 -19.75 -6.01
C LEU A 456 -24.02 -20.80 -6.50
N CYS A 457 -24.67 -20.56 -7.64
CA CYS A 457 -25.59 -21.52 -8.26
C CYS A 457 -24.93 -22.16 -9.48
N THR A 458 -24.91 -23.50 -9.53
CA THR A 458 -24.46 -24.29 -10.69
C THR A 458 -25.61 -25.18 -11.14
N ASN A 459 -26.13 -24.98 -12.35
CA ASN A 459 -27.17 -25.82 -12.93
C ASN A 459 -26.71 -26.36 -14.29
N ASP A 460 -26.87 -27.66 -14.50
CA ASP A 460 -26.52 -28.34 -15.76
C ASP A 460 -27.64 -28.29 -16.82
N VAL A 461 -28.84 -27.75 -16.49
CA VAL A 461 -30.00 -27.66 -17.40
C VAL A 461 -30.78 -26.35 -17.16
N THR A 462 -30.91 -25.50 -18.18
CA THR A 462 -31.55 -24.17 -18.12
C THR A 462 -33.06 -24.18 -18.36
N THR A 463 -33.83 -25.02 -17.64
CA THR A 463 -35.30 -24.96 -17.69
C THR A 463 -35.93 -25.29 -16.34
N ALA A 464 -36.25 -24.27 -15.53
CA ALA A 464 -37.25 -24.35 -14.46
C ALA A 464 -37.83 -22.93 -14.17
N ARG A 465 -39.17 -22.82 -14.20
CA ARG A 465 -39.99 -21.63 -13.87
C ARG A 465 -40.15 -21.48 -12.35
N ILE A 466 -39.97 -20.29 -11.78
CA ILE A 466 -40.28 -19.97 -10.36
C ILE A 466 -40.68 -18.47 -10.22
N ASP A 467 -41.73 -18.15 -9.44
CA ASP A 467 -42.46 -16.85 -9.32
C ASP A 467 -42.20 -15.98 -8.05
N SER A 468 -42.14 -14.64 -8.25
CA SER A 468 -42.23 -13.33 -7.47
C SER A 468 -41.86 -13.04 -5.95
N LEU A 469 -40.72 -12.34 -5.66
CA LEU A 469 -40.39 -11.14 -4.86
C LEU A 469 -38.87 -10.72 -4.93
N MET A 470 -38.58 -9.42 -4.77
CA MET A 470 -37.33 -8.69 -5.17
C MET A 470 -36.17 -8.60 -4.15
N GLY A 471 -34.92 -8.62 -4.64
CA GLY A 471 -33.78 -7.85 -4.10
C GLY A 471 -32.44 -8.58 -3.85
N HIS A 472 -31.39 -8.22 -4.62
CA HIS A 472 -29.92 -8.31 -4.37
C HIS A 472 -29.03 -9.37 -5.10
N ARG A 473 -27.89 -8.84 -5.62
CA ARG A 473 -26.53 -9.39 -5.95
C ARG A 473 -26.41 -10.87 -6.41
N THR A 474 -26.05 -11.11 -7.68
CA THR A 474 -25.77 -12.47 -8.23
C THR A 474 -24.67 -12.47 -9.31
N LEU A 475 -23.82 -13.52 -9.30
CA LEU A 475 -22.84 -13.86 -10.36
C LEU A 475 -23.29 -15.18 -11.03
N VAL A 476 -23.33 -15.23 -12.36
CA VAL A 476 -23.88 -16.37 -13.14
C VAL A 476 -22.82 -16.98 -14.06
N GLN A 477 -22.71 -18.31 -14.06
CA GLN A 477 -21.79 -19.08 -14.91
C GLN A 477 -22.55 -19.84 -16.00
N TYR A 478 -21.95 -19.96 -17.19
CA TYR A 478 -22.49 -20.75 -18.32
C TYR A 478 -21.46 -21.80 -18.79
N SER A 479 -21.95 -23.00 -19.08
CA SER A 479 -21.18 -24.10 -19.70
C SER A 479 -21.96 -24.62 -20.91
N SER A 480 -21.33 -24.69 -22.08
CA SER A 480 -21.92 -25.35 -23.25
C SER A 480 -21.02 -26.53 -23.66
N ARG A 481 -21.57 -27.75 -23.75
CA ARG A 481 -20.84 -28.84 -24.42
C ARG A 481 -21.07 -28.75 -25.92
N ARG A 482 -19.99 -28.69 -26.69
CA ARG A 482 -19.99 -29.12 -28.10
C ARG A 482 -20.23 -30.63 -28.12
N THR A 483 -21.43 -31.05 -28.49
CA THR A 483 -21.64 -32.39 -29.05
C THR A 483 -21.15 -32.36 -30.50
N SER A 484 -20.32 -33.31 -30.88
CA SER A 484 -19.91 -33.55 -32.27
C SER A 484 -20.00 -35.05 -32.51
N PRO A 485 -20.37 -35.42 -33.75
CA PRO A 485 -21.73 -35.74 -34.17
C PRO A 485 -22.37 -36.91 -33.42
#